data_AF-A0A7L4G526-F1
#
_entry.id   AF-A0A7L4G526-F1
#
_cell.length_a   1.000
_cell.length_b   1.000
_cell.length_c   1.000
_cell.angle_alpha   90.00
_cell.angle_beta   90.00
_cell.angle_gamma   90.00
#
_symmetry.space_group_name_H-M   'P 1'
#
loop_
_entity.id
_entity.type
_entity.pdbx_description
1 polymer ?
#
loop_
_entity_poly.entity_id
_entity_poly.type
_entity_poly.pdbx_seq_one_letter_code
_entity_poly.pdbx_strand_id
1 'polypeptide(L)'
;RLLALLCALGAAGAFSTCRSLDLEAARRKRIEAVRGQILSKLRLSGPPPAEGPPRALPEDVRALYNSTRERLQQRERLRPPPDPDDYYAKELHRFDMEPPGDGERGRGHGGHGGQRVGGGGGLVMPGRLGSSLFPMPGS
;
A
#
# COMPACT_ATOMS: atom_id res chain seq x y z
N ARG A 1 -47.61 -16.21 -34.67
CA ARG A 1 -47.55 -16.26 -33.19
C ARG A 1 -46.27 -16.95 -32.70
N LEU A 2 -45.95 -18.16 -33.18
CA LEU A 2 -44.69 -18.87 -32.86
C LEU A 2 -43.41 -18.09 -33.19
N LEU A 3 -43.34 -17.45 -34.37
CA LEU A 3 -42.17 -16.64 -34.76
C LEU A 3 -41.92 -15.46 -33.80
N ALA A 4 -42.98 -14.78 -33.37
CA ALA A 4 -42.88 -13.65 -32.45
C ALA A 4 -42.38 -14.08 -31.06
N LEU A 5 -42.80 -15.26 -30.60
CA LEU A 5 -42.30 -15.88 -29.37
C LEU A 5 -40.81 -16.25 -29.48
N LEU A 6 -40.37 -16.81 -30.61
CA LEU A 6 -38.95 -17.10 -30.85
C LEU A 6 -38.10 -15.82 -30.86
N CYS A 7 -38.57 -14.76 -31.52
CA CYS A 7 -37.87 -13.47 -31.56
C CYS A 7 -37.80 -12.81 -30.17
N ALA A 8 -38.89 -12.86 -29.39
CA ALA A 8 -38.92 -12.32 -28.04
C ALA A 8 -38.00 -13.11 -27.08
N LEU A 9 -37.94 -14.44 -27.21
CA LEU A 9 -37.06 -15.29 -26.41
C LEU A 9 -35.57 -15.08 -26.77
N GLY A 10 -35.28 -14.94 -28.06
CA GLY A 10 -33.95 -14.58 -28.55
C GLY A 10 -33.52 -13.18 -28.11
N ALA A 11 -34.44 -12.20 -28.14
CA ALA A 11 -34.18 -10.85 -27.66
C ALA A 11 -34.00 -10.80 -26.13
N ALA A 12 -34.82 -11.51 -25.35
CA ALA A 12 -34.68 -11.57 -23.89
C ALA A 12 -33.37 -12.25 -23.47
N GLY A 13 -32.95 -13.31 -24.17
CA GLY A 13 -31.64 -13.93 -24.02
C GLY A 13 -30.50 -12.99 -24.42
N ALA A 14 -30.68 -12.23 -25.51
CA ALA A 14 -29.74 -11.21 -25.97
C ALA A 14 -29.61 -10.03 -25.00
N PHE A 15 -30.68 -9.52 -24.37
CA PHE A 15 -30.58 -8.42 -23.41
C PHE A 15 -29.84 -8.81 -22.12
N SER A 16 -30.02 -10.05 -21.64
CA SER A 16 -29.27 -10.57 -20.48
C SER A 16 -27.82 -10.91 -20.82
N THR A 17 -27.58 -11.47 -22.01
CA THR A 17 -26.22 -11.80 -22.49
C THR A 17 -25.45 -10.56 -22.93
N CYS A 18 -26.05 -9.56 -23.58
CA CYS A 18 -25.39 -8.29 -23.91
C CYS A 18 -24.95 -7.52 -22.64
N ARG A 19 -25.77 -7.53 -21.58
CA ARG A 19 -25.40 -6.91 -20.30
C ARG A 19 -24.28 -7.67 -19.58
N SER A 20 -24.31 -9.00 -19.58
CA SER A 20 -23.22 -9.80 -18.96
C SER A 20 -21.94 -9.81 -19.79
N LEU A 21 -22.03 -9.84 -21.12
CA LEU A 21 -20.89 -9.71 -22.03
C LEU A 21 -20.23 -8.33 -21.91
N ASP A 22 -21.01 -7.26 -21.73
CA ASP A 22 -20.47 -5.91 -21.49
C ASP A 22 -19.71 -5.84 -20.16
N LEU A 23 -20.26 -6.43 -19.09
CA LEU A 23 -19.57 -6.48 -17.80
C LEU A 23 -18.28 -7.31 -17.85
N GLU A 24 -18.27 -8.44 -18.54
CA GLU A 24 -17.06 -9.26 -18.72
C GLU A 24 -16.01 -8.55 -19.59
N ALA A 25 -16.43 -7.85 -20.65
CA ALA A 25 -15.53 -7.04 -21.46
C ALA A 25 -14.96 -5.86 -20.66
N ALA A 26 -15.78 -5.16 -19.87
CA ALA A 26 -15.35 -4.10 -18.98
C ALA A 26 -14.39 -4.61 -17.90
N ARG A 27 -14.66 -5.79 -17.32
CA ARG A 27 -13.78 -6.44 -16.35
C ARG A 27 -12.42 -6.75 -16.95
N ARG A 28 -12.38 -7.32 -18.16
CA ARG A 28 -11.12 -7.59 -18.89
C ARG A 28 -10.33 -6.31 -19.16
N LYS A 29 -10.99 -5.26 -19.66
CA LYS A 29 -10.37 -3.94 -19.87
C LYS A 29 -9.81 -3.38 -18.57
N ARG A 30 -10.54 -3.52 -17.45
CA ARG A 30 -10.09 -3.06 -16.14
C ARG A 30 -8.90 -3.86 -15.62
N ILE A 31 -8.86 -5.16 -15.82
CA ILE A 31 -7.70 -6.00 -15.46
C ILE A 31 -6.45 -5.52 -16.20
N GLU A 32 -6.54 -5.31 -17.51
CA GLU A 32 -5.41 -4.82 -18.31
C GLU A 32 -4.99 -3.39 -17.91
N ALA A 33 -5.95 -2.50 -17.64
CA ALA A 33 -5.67 -1.16 -17.16
C ALA A 33 -4.96 -1.17 -15.79
N VAL A 34 -5.42 -2.01 -14.85
CA VAL A 34 -4.80 -2.16 -13.53
C VAL A 34 -3.41 -2.79 -13.64
N ARG A 35 -3.22 -3.77 -14.54
CA ARG A 35 -1.89 -4.36 -14.82
C ARG A 35 -0.92 -3.25 -15.27
N GLY A 36 -1.32 -2.45 -16.25
CA GLY A 36 -0.50 -1.32 -16.72
C GLY A 36 -0.24 -0.31 -15.61
N GLN A 37 -1.25 0.01 -14.81
CA GLN A 37 -1.10 0.94 -13.69
C GLN A 37 -0.09 0.44 -12.65
N ILE A 38 -0.14 -0.83 -12.25
CA ILE A 38 0.80 -1.39 -11.27
C ILE A 38 2.22 -1.34 -11.82
N LEU A 39 2.44 -1.77 -13.06
CA LEU A 39 3.76 -1.75 -13.70
C LEU A 39 4.32 -0.33 -13.83
N SER A 40 3.49 0.63 -14.26
CA SER A 40 3.89 2.05 -14.33
C SER A 40 4.25 2.63 -12.97
N LYS A 41 3.49 2.30 -11.92
CA LYS A 41 3.80 2.75 -10.54
C LYS A 41 5.11 2.17 -10.02
N LEU A 42 5.41 0.92 -10.37
CA LEU A 42 6.65 0.24 -9.97
C LEU A 42 7.84 0.53 -10.91
N ARG A 43 7.62 1.27 -12.01
CA ARG A 43 8.63 1.54 -13.06
C ARG A 43 9.18 0.26 -13.70
N LEU A 44 8.32 -0.74 -13.89
CA LEU A 44 8.66 -2.00 -14.53
C LEU A 44 8.08 -2.04 -15.95
N SER A 45 8.85 -2.55 -16.91
CA SER A 45 8.38 -2.78 -18.29
C SER A 45 7.50 -4.04 -18.41
N GLY A 46 7.57 -4.94 -17.44
CA GLY A 46 6.80 -6.17 -17.37
C GLY A 46 6.93 -6.83 -16.00
N PRO A 47 6.17 -7.91 -15.74
CA PRO A 47 6.30 -8.67 -14.50
C PRO A 47 7.73 -9.21 -14.31
N PRO A 48 8.29 -9.15 -13.09
CA PRO A 48 9.57 -9.78 -12.82
C PRO A 48 9.46 -11.32 -12.99
N PRO A 49 10.58 -12.01 -13.27
CA PRO A 49 10.60 -13.46 -13.32
C PRO A 49 10.13 -14.04 -11.98
N ALA A 50 9.48 -15.21 -12.03
CA ALA A 50 9.07 -15.90 -10.81
C ALA A 50 10.31 -16.33 -10.02
N GLU A 51 10.49 -15.75 -8.83
CA GLU A 51 11.37 -16.27 -7.79
C GLU A 51 10.87 -17.69 -7.44
N GLY A 52 11.78 -18.69 -7.39
CA GLY A 52 11.49 -20.13 -7.47
C GLY A 52 10.40 -20.73 -6.55
N PRO A 53 10.64 -21.81 -5.81
CA PRO A 53 9.59 -22.39 -4.97
C PRO A 53 9.18 -21.40 -3.86
N PRO A 54 7.89 -21.37 -3.44
CA PRO A 54 7.42 -20.45 -2.43
C PRO A 54 8.20 -20.59 -1.13
N ARG A 55 8.83 -19.49 -0.69
CA ARG A 55 9.54 -19.43 0.59
C ARG A 55 8.69 -18.71 1.63
N ALA A 56 8.83 -19.11 2.90
CA ALA A 56 8.29 -18.34 4.00
C ALA A 56 8.90 -16.93 4.00
N LEU A 57 8.05 -15.91 4.11
CA LEU A 57 8.49 -14.52 4.19
C LEU A 57 9.17 -14.26 5.55
N PRO A 58 10.29 -13.52 5.58
CA PRO A 58 10.92 -13.04 6.81
C PRO A 58 9.93 -12.27 7.73
N GLU A 59 10.13 -12.39 9.05
CA GLU A 59 9.22 -11.81 10.03
C GLU A 59 9.18 -10.27 10.00
N ASP A 60 10.34 -9.65 9.83
CA ASP A 60 10.52 -8.21 9.67
C ASP A 60 9.73 -7.65 8.49
N VAL A 61 9.79 -8.32 7.32
CA VAL A 61 9.01 -7.95 6.12
C VAL A 61 7.51 -8.05 6.40
N ARG A 62 7.09 -9.13 7.07
CA ARG A 62 5.69 -9.33 7.46
C ARG A 62 5.21 -8.26 8.45
N ALA A 63 6.03 -7.93 9.45
CA ALA A 63 5.72 -6.88 10.42
C ALA A 63 5.65 -5.49 9.77
N LEU A 64 6.56 -5.19 8.83
CA LEU A 64 6.52 -3.96 8.04
C LEU A 64 5.24 -3.84 7.21
N TYR A 65 4.85 -4.92 6.52
CA TYR A 65 3.60 -4.94 5.76
C TYR A 65 2.38 -4.71 6.66
N ASN A 66 2.28 -5.45 7.77
CA ASN A 66 1.14 -5.37 8.69
C ASN A 66 0.99 -3.95 9.28
N SER A 67 2.08 -3.37 9.78
CA SER A 67 2.08 -2.00 10.30
C SER A 67 1.69 -0.97 9.24
N THR A 68 2.11 -1.15 7.99
CA THR A 68 1.73 -0.27 6.88
C THR A 68 0.24 -0.38 6.56
N ARG A 69 -0.28 -1.61 6.50
CA ARG A 69 -1.70 -1.87 6.23
C ARG A 69 -2.58 -1.24 7.31
N GLU A 70 -2.24 -1.42 8.59
CA GLU A 70 -2.98 -0.86 9.73
C GLU A 70 -2.97 0.67 9.69
N ARG A 71 -1.81 1.30 9.45
CA ARG A 71 -1.71 2.76 9.32
C ARG A 71 -2.52 3.30 8.15
N LEU A 72 -2.55 2.61 7.02
CA LEU A 72 -3.36 3.01 5.87
C LEU A 72 -4.85 2.90 6.17
N GLN A 73 -5.29 1.84 6.86
CA GLN A 73 -6.68 1.67 7.30
C GLN A 73 -7.11 2.77 8.27
N GLN A 74 -6.26 3.13 9.24
CA GLN A 74 -6.54 4.23 10.18
C GLN A 74 -6.67 5.58 9.47
N ARG A 75 -5.90 5.81 8.39
CA ARG A 75 -5.85 7.08 7.67
C ARG A 75 -6.83 7.16 6.50
N GLU A 76 -7.51 6.07 6.13
CA GLU A 76 -8.40 6.01 4.97
C GLU A 76 -9.52 7.05 5.05
N ARG A 77 -10.07 7.29 6.25
CA ARG A 77 -11.12 8.29 6.50
C ARG A 77 -10.64 9.74 6.36
N LEU A 78 -9.34 9.99 6.47
CA LEU A 78 -8.72 11.33 6.45
C LEU A 78 -7.77 11.50 5.27
N ARG A 79 -7.84 10.61 4.28
CA ARG A 79 -6.88 10.60 3.18
C ARG A 79 -7.13 11.81 2.27
N PRO A 80 -6.19 12.77 2.17
CA PRO A 80 -6.29 13.83 1.18
C PRO A 80 -6.21 13.22 -0.23
N PRO A 81 -6.73 13.91 -1.26
CA PRO A 81 -6.55 13.49 -2.64
C PRO A 81 -5.05 13.25 -2.93
N PRO A 82 -4.71 12.21 -3.70
CA PRO A 82 -3.32 11.92 -4.04
C PRO A 82 -2.69 13.13 -4.73
N ASP A 83 -1.53 13.53 -4.24
CA ASP A 83 -0.72 14.59 -4.86
C ASP A 83 -0.30 14.13 -6.27
N PRO A 84 -0.45 14.95 -7.32
CA PRO A 84 0.04 14.62 -8.66
C PRO A 84 1.52 14.22 -8.71
N ASP A 85 2.34 14.71 -7.77
CA ASP A 85 3.77 14.34 -7.68
C ASP A 85 4.00 12.93 -7.12
N ASP A 86 3.01 12.32 -6.45
CA ASP A 86 3.11 11.03 -5.73
C ASP A 86 2.66 9.82 -6.59
N TYR A 87 2.88 9.88 -7.90
CA TYR A 87 2.43 8.85 -8.84
C TYR A 87 3.17 7.50 -8.65
N TYR A 88 4.49 7.53 -8.41
CA TYR A 88 5.32 6.34 -8.32
C TYR A 88 5.28 5.69 -6.93
N ALA A 89 5.51 4.38 -6.90
CA ALA A 89 5.65 3.65 -5.65
C ALA A 89 6.86 4.15 -4.84
N LYS A 90 6.70 4.16 -3.50
CA LYS A 90 7.76 4.50 -2.54
C LYS A 90 8.21 3.23 -1.84
N GLU A 91 9.52 3.06 -1.69
CA GLU A 91 10.08 1.99 -0.88
C GLU A 91 9.87 2.30 0.61
N LEU A 92 9.56 1.27 1.40
CA LEU A 92 9.29 1.41 2.83
C LEU A 92 10.44 0.83 3.63
N HIS A 93 10.95 1.62 4.57
CA HIS A 93 11.94 1.20 5.55
C HIS A 93 11.41 1.45 6.97
N ARG A 94 11.77 0.58 7.90
CA ARG A 94 11.47 0.72 9.32
C ARG A 94 12.79 0.81 10.09
N PHE A 95 12.85 1.78 11.00
CA PHE A 95 13.94 1.95 11.94
C PHE A 95 13.35 1.84 13.35
N ASP A 96 13.95 0.98 14.18
CA ASP A 96 13.56 0.89 15.58
C ASP A 96 14.34 1.95 16.37
N MET A 97 13.67 2.61 17.31
CA MET A 97 14.32 3.59 18.19
C MET A 97 15.01 2.87 19.34
N GLU A 98 16.18 3.35 19.74
CA GLU A 98 16.79 2.91 21.00
C GLU A 98 15.83 3.25 22.15
N PRO A 99 15.61 2.32 23.10
CA PRO A 99 14.94 2.69 24.34
C PRO A 99 15.66 3.89 24.98
N PRO A 100 14.93 4.87 25.53
CA PRO A 100 15.55 6.00 26.18
C PRO A 100 16.47 5.47 27.28
N GLY A 101 17.78 5.70 27.13
CA GLY A 101 18.79 5.18 28.04
C GLY A 101 18.44 5.51 29.48
N ASP A 102 18.54 4.50 30.33
CA ASP A 102 18.37 4.63 31.77
C ASP A 102 19.49 5.53 32.29
N GLY A 103 19.30 6.84 32.22
CA GLY A 103 20.18 7.80 32.87
C GLY A 103 20.18 7.47 34.35
N GLU A 104 21.23 6.80 34.82
CA GLU A 104 21.67 6.59 36.20
C GLU A 104 20.71 7.21 37.23
N ARG A 105 19.57 6.55 37.49
CA ARG A 105 18.80 6.80 38.70
C ARG A 105 19.41 5.89 39.75
N GLY A 106 20.27 6.50 40.57
CA GLY A 106 20.92 5.85 41.68
C GLY A 106 19.97 4.95 42.48
N ARG A 107 20.45 3.73 42.74
CA ARG A 107 20.10 2.81 43.82
C ARG A 107 18.74 3.05 44.51
N GLY A 108 17.75 2.26 44.14
CA GLY A 108 16.53 2.04 44.92
C GLY A 108 15.97 0.65 44.66
N HIS A 109 15.97 -0.19 45.70
CA HIS A 109 15.51 -1.58 45.74
C HIS A 109 14.08 -1.82 45.21
N GLY A 110 13.86 -3.02 44.63
CA GLY A 110 12.59 -3.74 44.71
C GLY A 110 11.81 -3.83 43.39
N GLY A 111 11.84 -5.00 42.75
CA GLY A 111 11.16 -5.26 41.49
C GLY A 111 9.66 -5.56 41.62
N HIS A 112 8.95 -5.44 40.50
CA HIS A 112 7.98 -6.43 40.02
C HIS A 112 7.66 -6.12 38.55
N GLY A 113 7.63 -7.18 37.73
CA GLY A 113 7.58 -7.11 36.28
C GLY A 113 6.29 -6.53 35.71
N GLY A 114 6.45 -5.80 34.61
CA GLY A 114 5.39 -5.44 33.68
C GLY A 114 5.99 -5.35 32.28
N GLN A 115 5.76 -6.38 31.48
CA GLN A 115 6.22 -6.45 30.10
C GLN A 115 5.49 -5.39 29.28
N ARG A 116 6.16 -4.26 29.02
CA ARG A 116 5.68 -3.23 28.10
C ARG A 116 6.01 -3.66 26.68
N VAL A 117 4.99 -4.10 25.95
CA VAL A 117 5.06 -4.33 24.50
C VAL A 117 5.20 -2.96 23.82
N GLY A 118 6.44 -2.54 23.55
CA GLY A 118 6.76 -1.29 22.88
C GLY A 118 6.53 -1.37 21.38
N GLY A 119 5.28 -1.27 20.93
CA GLY A 119 4.94 -1.03 19.54
C GLY A 119 5.13 0.44 19.17
N GLY A 120 6.31 0.80 18.66
CA GLY A 120 6.64 2.20 18.36
C GLY A 120 7.77 2.40 17.37
N GLY A 121 7.88 1.56 16.34
CA GLY A 121 8.79 1.80 15.22
C GLY A 121 8.21 2.90 14.32
N GLY A 122 8.74 4.12 14.42
CA GLY A 122 8.40 5.23 13.53
C GLY A 122 8.95 4.99 12.12
N LEU A 123 8.07 4.85 11.14
CA LEU A 123 8.44 4.84 9.72
C LEU A 123 8.85 6.26 9.32
N VAL A 124 10.14 6.50 9.19
CA VAL A 124 10.69 7.77 8.69
C VAL A 124 10.53 7.78 7.17
N MET A 125 9.73 8.72 6.66
CA MET A 125 9.69 9.02 5.22
C MET A 125 10.84 9.98 4.91
N PRO A 126 11.62 9.79 3.84
CA PRO A 126 12.61 10.78 3.42
C PRO A 126 11.88 12.05 2.96
N GLY A 127 11.91 13.08 3.81
CA GLY A 127 11.46 14.43 3.46
C GLY A 127 12.43 15.06 2.45
N ARG A 128 11.85 15.74 1.45
CA ARG A 128 12.57 16.62 0.52
C ARG A 128 13.50 17.54 1.31
N LEU A 129 14.78 17.59 0.93
CA LEU A 129 15.71 18.64 1.33
C LEU A 129 15.17 19.97 0.77
N GLY A 130 14.39 20.66 1.59
CA GLY A 130 14.03 22.05 1.36
C GLY A 130 15.28 22.91 1.45
N SER A 131 15.50 23.68 0.40
CA SER A 131 16.42 24.81 0.30
C SER A 131 16.32 25.72 1.54
N SER A 132 17.24 25.56 2.49
CA SER A 132 17.53 26.59 3.48
C SER A 132 18.66 27.45 2.96
N LEU A 133 18.25 28.64 2.52
CA LEU A 133 19.01 29.86 2.36
C LEU A 133 20.10 29.98 3.45
N PHE A 134 21.38 29.89 3.07
CA PHE A 134 22.49 30.24 3.95
C PHE A 134 22.55 31.77 4.10
N PRO A 135 22.62 32.33 5.32
CA PRO A 135 23.02 33.72 5.48
C PRO A 135 24.55 33.82 5.34
N MET A 136 25.01 34.76 4.49
CA MET A 136 26.42 35.12 4.35
C MET A 136 26.90 35.86 5.61
N PRO A 137 28.09 35.57 6.17
CA PRO A 137 28.73 36.44 7.14
C PRO A 137 29.36 37.63 6.40
N GLY A 138 29.17 38.82 6.96
CA GLY A 138 29.71 40.06 6.43
C GLY A 138 31.23 40.14 6.46
N SER A 139 31.76 40.95 5.55
CA SER A 139 33.02 41.68 5.66
C SER A 139 32.88 42.95 4.85
#